data_AF-A0A7K3YDV7-F1
#
_entry.id   AF-A0A7K3YDV7-F1
#
_cell.length_a   1.000
_cell.length_b   1.000
_cell.length_c   1.000
_cell.angle_alpha   90.00
_cell.angle_beta   90.00
_cell.angle_gamma   90.00
#
_symmetry.space_group_name_H-M   'P 1'
#
loop_
_entity.id
_entity.type
_entity.pdbx_description
1 polymer ?
#
loop_
_entity_poly.entity_id
_entity_poly.type
_entity_poly.pdbx_seq_one_letter_code
_entity_poly.pdbx_strand_id
1 'polypeptide(L)' 'MDEATKQVFKAKFIMLTIMLNIIVLCFAMGIFVLFRFAPEGTTGLAIGLFLLAVGTILSISFRKQYTRTKIWLHEQP' A
#
# COMPACT_ATOMS: atom_id res chain seq x y z
N MET A 1 20.91 15.85 -10.80
CA MET A 1 19.46 16.14 -10.68
C MET A 1 19.23 17.63 -10.58
N ASP A 2 18.52 18.16 -11.58
CA ASP A 2 17.96 19.51 -11.54
C ASP A 2 16.93 19.65 -10.39
N GLU A 3 16.76 20.87 -9.86
CA GLU A 3 15.90 21.12 -8.70
C GLU A 3 14.41 20.81 -9.02
N ALA A 4 13.99 20.93 -10.28
CA ALA A 4 12.67 20.50 -10.73
C ALA A 4 12.48 18.97 -10.62
N THR A 5 13.48 18.18 -11.03
CA THR A 5 13.45 16.71 -10.95
C THR A 5 13.39 16.23 -9.50
N LYS A 6 14.05 16.95 -8.59
CA LYS A 6 14.06 16.66 -7.15
C LYS A 6 12.69 16.85 -6.51
N GLN A 7 11.95 17.89 -6.89
CA GLN A 7 10.59 18.09 -6.42
C GLN A 7 9.64 16.98 -6.93
N VAL A 8 9.78 16.58 -8.20
CA VAL A 8 9.00 15.46 -8.77
C VAL A 8 9.28 14.15 -8.04
N PHE A 9 10.55 13.85 -7.74
CA PHE A 9 10.92 12.67 -6.96
C PHE A 9 10.30 12.71 -5.56
N LYS A 10 10.37 13.84 -4.87
CA LYS A 10 9.80 14.01 -3.52
C LYS A 10 8.30 13.76 -3.51
N ALA A 11 7.57 14.28 -4.50
CA ALA A 11 6.14 14.02 -4.66
C ALA A 11 5.82 12.54 -4.89
N LYS A 12 6.57 11.86 -5.78
CA LYS A 12 6.41 10.41 -6.02
C LYS A 12 6.70 9.59 -4.76
N PHE A 13 7.73 9.98 -3.99
CA PHE A 13 8.10 9.31 -2.75
C PHE A 13 7.05 9.50 -1.65
N ILE A 14 6.49 10.70 -1.52
CA ILE A 14 5.38 10.97 -0.59
C ILE A 14 4.17 10.10 -0.96
N MET A 15 3.81 10.03 -2.24
CA MET A 15 2.70 9.20 -2.71
C MET A 15 2.92 7.71 -2.41
N LEU A 16 4.14 7.19 -2.65
CA LEU A 16 4.52 5.83 -2.28
C LEU A 16 4.40 5.60 -0.76
N THR A 17 4.90 6.54 0.04
CA THR A 17 4.84 6.45 1.51
C THR A 17 3.39 6.41 2.01
N ILE A 18 2.52 7.25 1.45
CA ILE A 18 1.09 7.26 1.78
C ILE A 18 0.44 5.92 1.40
N MET A 19 0.67 5.41 0.19
CA MET A 19 0.14 4.09 -0.23
C MET A 19 0.60 2.98 0.71
N LEU A 20 1.88 2.96 1.09
CA LEU A 20 2.42 1.95 1.99
C LEU A 20 1.74 2.01 3.36
N ASN A 21 1.54 3.20 3.92
CA ASN A 21 0.82 3.37 5.19
C ASN A 21 -0.63 2.88 5.09
N ILE A 22 -1.34 3.19 4.00
CA ILE A 22 -2.71 2.70 3.77
C ILE A 22 -2.73 1.17 3.73
N ILE A 23 -1.76 0.54 3.04
CA ILE A 23 -1.62 -0.92 3.00
C ILE A 23 -1.44 -1.48 4.42
N VAL A 24 -0.50 -0.93 5.18
CA VAL A 24 -0.24 -1.38 6.56
C VAL A 24 -1.49 -1.25 7.43
N LEU A 25 -2.21 -0.13 7.33
CA LEU A 25 -3.46 0.08 8.06
C LEU A 25 -4.55 -0.92 7.65
N CYS A 26 -4.68 -1.23 6.34
CA CYS A 26 -5.60 -2.24 5.85
C CYS A 26 -5.30 -3.63 6.43
N PHE A 27 -4.03 -4.04 6.42
CA PHE A 27 -3.63 -5.33 6.99
C PHE A 27 -3.81 -5.36 8.52
N ALA A 28 -3.41 -4.30 9.22
CA ALA A 28 -3.59 -4.20 10.67
C ALA A 28 -5.07 -4.31 11.07
N MET A 29 -5.96 -3.58 10.38
CA MET A 29 -7.40 -3.68 10.62
C MET A 29 -7.95 -5.05 10.23
N GLY A 30 -7.55 -5.60 9.08
CA GLY A 30 -7.99 -6.92 8.63
C GLY A 30 -7.63 -8.02 9.64
N ILE A 31 -6.38 -8.04 10.11
CA ILE A 31 -5.92 -8.99 11.13
C ILE A 31 -6.65 -8.76 12.45
N PHE A 32 -6.80 -7.51 12.88
CA PHE A 32 -7.53 -7.17 14.10
C PHE A 32 -8.98 -7.68 14.05
N VAL A 33 -9.67 -7.46 12.92
CA VAL A 33 -11.04 -7.92 12.72
C VAL A 33 -11.11 -9.44 12.74
N LEU A 34 -10.16 -10.12 12.09
CA LEU A 34 -10.10 -11.59 12.12
C LEU A 34 -9.87 -12.11 13.54
N PHE A 35 -8.94 -11.53 14.30
CA PHE A 35 -8.68 -11.98 15.67
C PHE A 35 -9.84 -11.70 16.63
N ARG A 36 -10.47 -10.52 16.51
CA ARG A 36 -11.48 -10.08 17.47
C ARG A 36 -12.89 -10.56 17.15
N PHE A 37 -13.25 -10.66 15.87
CA PHE A 37 -14.63 -10.89 15.44
C PHE A 37 -14.85 -12.16 14.61
N ALA A 38 -13.81 -12.76 14.01
CA ALA A 38 -14.00 -14.05 13.31
C ALA A 38 -14.42 -15.21 14.24
N PRO A 39 -14.03 -15.28 15.53
CA PRO A 39 -14.53 -16.32 16.43
C PRO A 39 -16.03 -16.23 16.72
N GLU A 40 -16.64 -15.04 16.56
CA GLU A 40 -18.01 -14.76 16.97
C GLU A 40 -19.03 -14.78 15.81
N GLY A 41 -18.59 -14.89 14.54
CA GLY A 41 -19.51 -15.03 13.41
C GLY A 41 -18.89 -14.92 12.01
N THR A 42 -19.61 -15.43 11.01
CA THR A 42 -19.23 -15.46 9.59
C THR A 42 -19.02 -14.06 8.99
N THR A 43 -19.73 -13.04 9.48
CA THR A 43 -19.60 -11.66 9.00
C THR A 43 -18.23 -11.05 9.32
N GLY A 44 -17.72 -11.27 10.53
CA GLY A 44 -16.38 -10.78 10.93
C GLY A 44 -15.28 -11.44 10.11
N LEU A 45 -15.43 -12.73 9.83
CA LEU A 45 -14.51 -13.48 8.97
C LEU A 45 -14.54 -12.92 7.53
N ALA A 46 -15.73 -12.69 6.96
CA ALA A 46 -15.88 -12.14 5.60
C ALA A 46 -15.25 -10.74 5.48
N ILE A 47 -15.50 -9.84 6.44
CA ILE A 47 -14.93 -8.49 6.43
C ILE A 47 -13.41 -8.53 6.57
N GLY A 48 -12.90 -9.38 7.46
CA GLY A 48 -11.46 -9.54 7.65
C GLY A 48 -10.75 -10.06 6.40
N LEU A 49 -11.29 -11.11 5.76
CA LEU A 49 -10.77 -11.61 4.49
C LEU A 49 -10.85 -10.57 3.36
N PHE A 50 -11.94 -9.81 3.30
CA PHE A 50 -12.09 -8.74 2.32
C PHE A 50 -11.02 -7.65 2.49
N LEU A 51 -10.78 -7.20 3.72
CA LEU A 51 -9.72 -6.23 4.05
C LEU A 51 -8.32 -6.75 3.65
N LEU A 52 -8.03 -8.03 3.91
CA LEU A 52 -6.77 -8.65 3.49
C LEU A 52 -6.64 -8.73 1.96
N ALA A 53 -7.72 -9.07 1.26
CA ALA A 53 -7.73 -9.12 -0.20
C ALA A 53 -7.47 -7.72 -0.80
N VAL A 54 -8.15 -6.69 -0.28
CA VAL A 54 -7.93 -5.30 -0.69
C VAL A 54 -6.49 -4.85 -0.39
N GLY A 55 -5.97 -5.14 0.80
CA GLY A 55 -4.58 -4.85 1.17
C GLY A 55 -3.58 -5.51 0.23
N THR A 56 -3.86 -6.74 -0.22
CA THR A 56 -3.02 -7.48 -1.17
C THR A 56 -3.02 -6.81 -2.56
N ILE A 57 -4.20 -6.43 -3.08
CA ILE A 57 -4.34 -5.73 -4.37
C ILE A 57 -3.60 -4.39 -4.32
N LEU A 58 -3.75 -3.63 -3.23
CA LEU A 58 -3.02 -2.38 -3.02
C LEU A 58 -1.51 -2.60 -2.97
N SER A 59 -1.05 -3.68 -2.32
CA SER A 59 0.37 -4.05 -2.26
C SER A 59 0.96 -4.35 -3.64
N ILE A 60 0.23 -5.06 -4.48
CA ILE A 60 0.64 -5.33 -5.87
C ILE A 60 0.74 -4.02 -6.65
N SER A 61 -0.24 -3.13 -6.48
CA SER A 61 -0.28 -1.83 -7.15
C SER A 61 0.88 -0.94 -6.70
N PHE A 62 1.15 -0.89 -5.40
CA PHE A 62 2.30 -0.21 -4.81
C PHE A 62 3.62 -0.75 -5.38
N ARG A 63 3.79 -2.08 -5.46
CA ARG A 63 5.00 -2.69 -6.03
C ARG A 63 5.21 -2.28 -7.49
N LYS A 64 4.15 -2.26 -8.30
CA LYS A 64 4.22 -1.80 -9.70
C LYS A 64 4.63 -0.33 -9.79
N GLN A 65 4.07 0.52 -8.95
CA GLN A 65 4.37 1.95 -8.93
C GLN A 65 5.78 2.26 -8.40
N TYR A 66 6.24 1.48 -7.42
CA TYR A 66 7.61 1.53 -6.91
C TYR A 66 8.62 1.16 -8.00
N THR A 67 8.42 0.03 -8.70
CA THR A 67 9.31 -0.38 -9.79
C THR A 67 9.35 0.65 -10.92
N ARG A 68 8.20 1.21 -11.31
CA ARG A 68 8.13 2.30 -12.30
C ARG A 68 8.91 3.53 -11.86
N THR A 69 8.79 3.93 -10.59
CA THR A 69 9.51 5.08 -10.04
C THR A 69 11.01 4.82 -9.97
N LYS A 70 11.42 3.58 -9.65
CA LYS A 70 12.82 3.16 -9.62
C LYS A 70 13.46 3.18 -11.01
N ILE A 71 12.76 2.66 -12.02
CA ILE A 71 13.21 2.70 -13.42
C ILE A 71 13.35 4.15 -13.87
N TRP A 72 12.31 4.97 -13.65
CA TRP A 72 12.36 6.40 -13.96
C TRP A 72 13.56 7.10 -13.31
N LEU A 73 13.87 6.77 -12.05
CA LEU A 73 15.03 7.34 -11.33
C LEU A 73 16.37 6.94 -11.95
N HIS A 74 16.50 5.70 -12.46
CA HIS A 74 17.71 5.25 -13.15
C HIS A 74 17.87 5.84 -14.55
N GLU A 75 16.77 6.24 -15.19
CA GLU A 75 16.77 6.91 -16.49
C GLU A 75 17.03 8.42 -16.40
N GLN A 76 17.01 9.01 -15.19
CA GLN A 76 17.38 10.41 -15.01
C GLN A 76 18.91 10.59 -15.17
N PRO A 77 19.38 11.51 -16.03
CA PRO A 77 20.80 11.83 -16.21
C PRO A 77 21.42 12.58 -15.01
#